data_AF-A0A3C0PC10-F1
#
_entry.id   AF-A0A3C0PC10-F1
#
_cell.length_a   1.000
_cell.length_b   1.000
_cell.length_c   1.000
_cell.angle_alpha   90.00
_cell.angle_beta   90.00
_cell.angle_gamma   90.00
#
_symmetry.space_group_name_H-M   'P 1'
#
loop_
_entity.id
_entity.type
_entity.pdbx_description
1 polymer ?
#
loop_
_entity_poly.entity_id
_entity_poly.type
_entity_poly.pdbx_seq_one_letter_code
_entity_poly.pdbx_strand_id
1 'polypeptide(L)'
;KLEGTVHVNVQLIRKFIKNYFFNPMGYAPVGPDFSQKDDLFLFNQGSARGLSKVRFHDYGPVFAEFKDLPNVAVFIKQIDLFREMLAKAFPDNIQEMDPSFSLTMGEMFSIVVYGQLILEQAKIDKLDKDVINQIFDFMVRDFSRFALEIYGKHTTNDSQRAYCKEIMLILSVPDPTQYEKVWQDYVIALNGEYQMTE
;
A
#
# COMPACT_ATOMS: atom_id res chain seq x y z
N LYS A 1 14.20 -16.43 2.83
CA LYS A 1 12.81 -16.76 3.26
C LYS A 1 11.75 -15.75 2.78
N LEU A 2 12.02 -15.03 1.70
CA LEU A 2 10.99 -14.47 0.80
C LEU A 2 10.63 -15.44 -0.34
N GLU A 3 11.24 -16.62 -0.32
CA GLU A 3 11.14 -17.73 -1.29
C GLU A 3 9.93 -18.65 -1.02
N GLY A 4 8.86 -18.10 -0.41
CA GLY A 4 7.58 -18.79 -0.26
C GLY A 4 6.67 -18.55 -1.46
N THR A 5 5.66 -19.40 -1.66
CA THR A 5 4.60 -19.10 -2.63
C THR A 5 3.89 -17.80 -2.23
N VAL A 6 3.33 -17.06 -3.19
CA VAL A 6 2.64 -15.78 -2.96
C VAL A 6 1.68 -15.86 -1.76
N HIS A 7 0.93 -16.94 -1.65
CA HIS A 7 0.00 -17.18 -0.53
C HIS A 7 0.69 -17.22 0.85
N VAL A 8 1.89 -17.81 0.96
CA VAL A 8 2.66 -17.86 2.21
C VAL A 8 3.15 -16.47 2.59
N ASN A 9 3.67 -15.71 1.62
CA ASN A 9 4.14 -14.35 1.87
C ASN A 9 2.99 -13.43 2.29
N VAL A 10 1.81 -13.56 1.67
CA VAL A 10 0.65 -12.74 2.05
C VAL A 10 0.10 -13.11 3.43
N GLN A 11 0.13 -14.40 3.82
CA GLN A 11 -0.22 -14.79 5.19
C GLN A 11 0.74 -14.19 6.24
N LEU A 12 2.03 -14.02 5.89
CA LEU A 12 2.98 -13.36 6.79
C LEU A 12 2.68 -11.86 6.93
N ILE A 13 2.35 -11.19 5.82
CA ILE A 13 2.05 -9.77 5.77
C ILE A 13 0.86 -9.39 6.68
N ARG A 14 -0.17 -10.24 6.76
CA ARG A 14 -1.33 -10.01 7.63
C ARG A 14 -0.99 -9.86 9.10
N LYS A 15 0.09 -10.49 9.55
CA LYS A 15 0.55 -10.39 10.95
C LYS A 15 0.91 -8.96 11.34
N PHE A 16 1.17 -8.09 10.36
CA PHE A 16 1.50 -6.69 10.56
C PHE A 16 0.30 -5.76 10.60
N ILE A 17 -0.85 -6.13 9.99
CA ILE A 17 -2.03 -5.27 9.82
C ILE A 17 -2.42 -4.60 11.16
N LYS A 18 -2.55 -5.40 12.22
CA LYS A 18 -2.98 -4.89 13.52
C LYS A 18 -2.01 -3.84 14.08
N ASN A 19 -0.71 -4.10 14.01
CA ASN A 19 0.27 -3.17 14.59
C ASN A 19 0.50 -1.95 13.71
N TYR A 20 0.42 -2.09 12.40
CA TYR A 20 0.53 -0.99 11.45
C TYR A 20 -0.61 0.02 11.65
N PHE A 21 -1.87 -0.44 11.71
CA PHE A 21 -3.01 0.48 11.82
C PHE A 21 -3.34 0.95 13.23
N PHE A 22 -3.06 0.14 14.26
CA PHE A 22 -3.63 0.38 15.60
C PHE A 22 -2.59 0.50 16.72
N ASN A 23 -1.32 0.14 16.50
CA ASN A 23 -0.29 0.16 17.55
C ASN A 23 1.02 0.83 17.07
N PRO A 24 0.99 2.12 16.69
CA PRO A 24 2.19 2.82 16.26
C PRO A 24 3.22 2.92 17.39
N MET A 25 4.50 3.06 17.02
CA MET A 25 5.60 3.37 17.92
C MET A 25 6.40 4.54 17.35
N GLY A 26 6.91 5.41 18.23
CA GLY A 26 7.90 6.42 17.86
C GLY A 26 9.22 5.76 17.48
N TYR A 27 9.61 5.94 16.23
CA TYR A 27 10.93 5.60 15.71
C TYR A 27 11.51 6.86 15.07
N ALA A 28 12.85 6.94 14.97
CA ALA A 28 13.50 8.04 14.27
C ALA A 28 13.26 7.91 12.75
N PRO A 29 13.09 9.02 12.01
CA PRO A 29 13.07 8.97 10.55
C PRO A 29 14.30 8.24 10.02
N VAL A 30 14.08 7.33 9.07
CA VAL A 30 15.15 6.58 8.41
C VAL A 30 15.52 7.32 7.14
N GLY A 31 16.80 7.68 7.00
CA GLY A 31 17.33 8.26 5.77
C GLY A 31 17.77 7.18 4.77
N PRO A 32 18.07 7.56 3.52
CA PRO A 32 18.65 6.65 2.55
C PRO A 32 19.97 6.05 3.07
N ASP A 33 20.16 4.75 2.90
CA ASP A 33 21.43 4.09 3.16
C ASP A 33 22.13 3.79 1.81
N PHE A 34 23.17 4.57 1.51
CA PHE A 34 24.05 4.37 0.34
C PHE A 34 25.37 3.69 0.72
N SER A 35 25.47 3.14 1.93
CA SER A 35 26.70 2.48 2.37
C SER A 35 26.91 1.18 1.60
N GLN A 36 28.17 0.90 1.25
CA GLN A 36 28.57 -0.37 0.63
C GLN A 36 28.67 -1.47 1.71
N LYS A 37 27.59 -1.69 2.44
CA LYS A 37 27.49 -2.77 3.42
C LYS A 37 26.85 -3.98 2.76
N ASP A 38 27.25 -5.15 3.23
CA ASP A 38 26.66 -6.40 2.78
C ASP A 38 25.27 -6.56 3.41
N ASP A 39 24.25 -6.75 2.58
CA ASP A 39 22.88 -7.09 2.98
C ASP A 39 22.77 -8.58 3.32
N LEU A 40 23.66 -9.07 4.19
CA LEU A 40 23.72 -10.48 4.61
C LEU A 40 22.38 -11.01 5.10
N PHE A 41 21.50 -10.16 5.62
CA PHE A 41 20.17 -10.56 6.05
C PHE A 41 19.32 -11.10 4.89
N LEU A 42 19.52 -10.62 3.66
CA LEU A 42 18.82 -11.13 2.47
C LEU A 42 19.07 -12.64 2.29
N PHE A 43 20.31 -13.07 2.49
CA PHE A 43 20.77 -14.46 2.36
C PHE A 43 20.62 -15.27 3.65
N ASN A 44 20.79 -14.64 4.81
CA ASN A 44 20.75 -15.26 6.14
C ASN A 44 19.56 -14.77 6.96
N GLN A 45 18.35 -15.00 6.44
CA GLN A 45 17.13 -14.54 7.07
C GLN A 45 16.87 -15.28 8.39
N GLY A 46 16.60 -14.50 9.44
CA GLY A 46 16.23 -15.00 10.76
C GLY A 46 14.89 -15.75 10.82
N SER A 47 14.49 -16.14 12.02
CA SER A 47 13.20 -16.81 12.25
C SER A 47 12.02 -15.87 11.99
N ALA A 48 10.98 -16.34 11.30
CA ALA A 48 9.71 -15.62 11.13
C ALA A 48 8.81 -15.65 12.40
N ARG A 49 9.33 -16.15 13.53
CA ARG A 49 8.62 -16.08 14.82
C ARG A 49 8.62 -14.65 15.33
N GLY A 50 7.46 -14.15 15.72
CA GLY A 50 7.32 -12.83 16.34
C GLY A 50 7.06 -11.67 15.38
N LEU A 51 6.80 -11.93 14.09
CA LEU A 51 6.41 -10.86 13.14
C LEU A 51 5.20 -10.05 13.62
N SER A 52 4.25 -10.69 14.30
CA SER A 52 3.10 -10.01 14.92
C SER A 52 3.44 -9.09 16.10
N LYS A 53 4.72 -9.03 16.53
CA LYS A 53 5.21 -8.10 17.56
C LYS A 53 5.89 -6.87 16.96
N VAL A 54 6.17 -6.87 15.65
CA VAL A 54 6.77 -5.73 14.96
C VAL A 54 5.77 -4.58 14.95
N ARG A 55 6.23 -3.40 15.36
CA ARG A 55 5.47 -2.15 15.33
C ARG A 55 6.07 -1.22 14.30
N PHE A 56 5.29 -0.25 13.86
CA PHE A 56 5.62 0.67 12.77
C PHE A 56 5.47 2.11 13.24
N HIS A 57 6.04 3.04 12.48
CA HIS A 57 5.69 4.45 12.61
C HIS A 57 4.20 4.67 12.35
N ASP A 58 3.67 5.77 12.87
CA ASP A 58 2.34 6.25 12.45
C ASP A 58 2.41 6.70 10.99
N TYR A 59 1.60 6.07 10.13
CA TYR A 59 1.50 6.39 8.72
C TYR A 59 0.71 7.69 8.47
N GLY A 60 -0.16 8.09 9.39
CA GLY A 60 -1.07 9.23 9.24
C GLY A 60 -0.36 10.54 8.87
N PRO A 61 0.70 10.95 9.60
CA PRO A 61 1.47 12.16 9.28
C PRO A 61 2.07 12.17 7.87
N VAL A 62 2.50 11.03 7.34
CA VAL A 62 3.08 10.92 5.99
C VAL A 62 2.03 11.26 4.94
N PHE A 63 0.84 10.65 5.02
CA PHE A 63 -0.24 10.96 4.10
C PHE A 63 -0.77 12.39 4.26
N ALA A 64 -0.84 12.88 5.51
CA ALA A 64 -1.32 14.23 5.79
C ALA A 64 -0.46 15.33 5.14
N GLU A 65 0.84 15.09 4.96
CA GLU A 65 1.75 16.03 4.28
C GLU A 65 1.43 16.20 2.78
N PHE A 66 0.86 15.18 2.14
CA PHE A 66 0.54 15.16 0.71
C PHE A 66 -0.96 15.27 0.42
N LYS A 67 -1.79 15.55 1.44
CA LYS A 67 -3.26 15.61 1.34
C LYS A 67 -3.80 16.64 0.34
N ASP A 68 -2.98 17.60 -0.09
CA ASP A 68 -3.38 18.61 -1.07
C ASP A 68 -3.41 18.03 -2.50
N LEU A 69 -2.81 16.85 -2.73
CA LEU A 69 -2.90 16.12 -3.99
C LEU A 69 -4.24 15.39 -4.07
N PRO A 70 -5.06 15.60 -5.12
CA PRO A 70 -6.42 15.06 -5.19
C PRO A 70 -6.51 13.54 -5.00
N ASN A 71 -5.65 12.76 -5.66
CA ASN A 71 -5.69 11.31 -5.56
C ASN A 71 -5.14 10.79 -4.22
N VAL A 72 -4.19 11.50 -3.60
CA VAL A 72 -3.74 11.18 -2.24
C VAL A 72 -4.88 11.42 -1.24
N ALA A 73 -5.59 12.55 -1.36
CA ALA A 73 -6.74 12.86 -0.51
C ALA A 73 -7.86 11.82 -0.63
N VAL A 74 -8.12 11.34 -1.85
CA VAL A 74 -9.07 10.25 -2.10
C VAL A 74 -8.60 8.94 -1.50
N PHE A 75 -7.33 8.59 -1.66
CA PHE A 75 -6.76 7.37 -1.11
C PHE A 75 -6.79 7.36 0.43
N ILE A 76 -6.57 8.50 1.09
CA ILE A 76 -6.74 8.64 2.55
C ILE A 76 -8.14 8.22 3.00
N LYS A 77 -9.20 8.64 2.27
CA LYS A 77 -10.57 8.24 2.59
C LYS A 77 -10.78 6.73 2.48
N GLN A 78 -10.19 6.09 1.46
CA GLN A 78 -10.23 4.64 1.32
C GLN A 78 -9.51 3.93 2.46
N ILE A 79 -8.34 4.44 2.89
CA ILE A 79 -7.60 3.93 4.05
C ILE A 79 -8.42 4.06 5.32
N ASP A 80 -9.09 5.20 5.54
CA ASP A 80 -9.91 5.43 6.73
C ASP A 80 -11.07 4.43 6.82
N LEU A 81 -11.80 4.23 5.73
CA LEU A 81 -12.86 3.22 5.64
C LEU A 81 -12.34 1.81 5.86
N PHE A 82 -11.18 1.48 5.27
CA PHE A 82 -10.54 0.19 5.46
C PHE A 82 -10.08 -0.04 6.90
N ARG A 83 -9.48 0.98 7.54
CA ARG A 83 -9.12 0.95 8.96
C ARG A 83 -10.34 0.75 9.84
N GLU A 84 -11.44 1.43 9.54
CA GLU A 84 -12.69 1.31 10.29
C GLU A 84 -13.30 -0.10 10.12
N MET A 85 -13.30 -0.63 8.89
CA MET A 85 -13.71 -2.01 8.62
C MET A 85 -12.86 -3.00 9.42
N LEU A 86 -11.54 -2.84 9.45
CA LEU A 86 -10.64 -3.69 10.25
C LEU A 86 -10.91 -3.56 11.75
N ALA A 87 -11.29 -2.39 12.25
CA ALA A 87 -11.59 -2.19 13.66
C ALA A 87 -12.94 -2.81 14.08
N LYS A 88 -13.96 -2.72 13.23
CA LYS A 88 -15.35 -3.09 13.57
C LYS A 88 -15.79 -4.45 13.01
N ALA A 89 -15.18 -4.89 11.91
CA ALA A 89 -15.54 -6.08 11.16
C ALA A 89 -14.28 -6.82 10.68
N PHE A 90 -13.29 -6.96 11.58
CA PHE A 90 -12.07 -7.73 11.33
C PHE A 90 -12.42 -9.15 10.84
N PRO A 91 -11.65 -9.73 9.90
CA PRO A 91 -11.99 -11.03 9.38
C PRO A 91 -11.99 -12.12 10.44
N ASP A 92 -12.94 -13.05 10.34
CA ASP A 92 -13.00 -14.20 11.22
C ASP A 92 -12.04 -15.33 10.78
N ASN A 93 -11.93 -16.37 11.60
CA ASN A 93 -11.04 -17.51 11.31
C ASN A 93 -11.36 -18.20 9.97
N ILE A 94 -12.62 -18.22 9.53
CA ILE A 94 -13.01 -18.86 8.27
C ILE A 94 -12.47 -18.03 7.10
N GLN A 95 -12.67 -16.71 7.17
CA GLN A 95 -12.16 -15.75 6.19
C GLN A 95 -10.64 -15.72 6.15
N GLU A 96 -9.97 -15.81 7.31
CA GLU A 96 -8.51 -15.89 7.38
C GLU A 96 -7.95 -17.14 6.69
N MET A 97 -8.67 -18.27 6.81
CA MET A 97 -8.30 -19.54 6.19
C MET A 97 -8.68 -19.62 4.70
N ASP A 98 -9.59 -18.78 4.21
CA ASP A 98 -9.94 -18.65 2.80
C ASP A 98 -8.86 -17.85 2.05
N PRO A 99 -8.02 -18.48 1.21
CA PRO A 99 -6.94 -17.77 0.53
C PRO A 99 -7.46 -16.66 -0.39
N SER A 100 -8.67 -16.80 -0.93
CA SER A 100 -9.24 -15.84 -1.88
C SER A 100 -9.71 -14.55 -1.22
N PHE A 101 -10.23 -14.61 0.01
CA PHE A 101 -10.57 -13.41 0.80
C PHE A 101 -9.28 -12.76 1.30
N SER A 102 -8.41 -13.62 1.82
CA SER A 102 -7.36 -13.17 2.68
C SER A 102 -6.10 -12.73 1.90
N LEU A 103 -5.92 -13.23 0.68
CA LEU A 103 -4.96 -12.68 -0.29
C LEU A 103 -5.36 -11.25 -0.66
N THR A 104 -6.61 -11.04 -1.09
CA THR A 104 -7.13 -9.72 -1.49
C THR A 104 -7.02 -8.69 -0.37
N MET A 105 -7.33 -9.06 0.89
CA MET A 105 -7.12 -8.15 2.02
C MET A 105 -5.63 -7.81 2.24
N GLY A 106 -4.74 -8.79 2.04
CA GLY A 106 -3.30 -8.56 2.13
C GLY A 106 -2.77 -7.64 1.02
N GLU A 107 -3.37 -7.70 -0.18
CA GLU A 107 -3.07 -6.80 -1.29
C GLU A 107 -3.54 -5.37 -0.98
N MET A 108 -4.76 -5.20 -0.45
CA MET A 108 -5.23 -3.90 0.04
C MET A 108 -4.28 -3.30 1.07
N PHE A 109 -3.89 -4.09 2.08
CA PHE A 109 -2.93 -3.64 3.08
C PHE A 109 -1.56 -3.28 2.47
N SER A 110 -1.07 -4.09 1.53
CA SER A 110 0.20 -3.82 0.85
C SER A 110 0.16 -2.50 0.09
N ILE A 111 -0.93 -2.17 -0.60
CA ILE A 111 -1.08 -0.87 -1.28
C ILE A 111 -0.96 0.28 -0.27
N VAL A 112 -1.54 0.18 0.93
CA VAL A 112 -1.40 1.22 1.97
C VAL A 112 0.05 1.40 2.39
N VAL A 113 0.76 0.29 2.65
CA VAL A 113 2.19 0.31 3.04
C VAL A 113 3.05 0.89 1.92
N TYR A 114 2.85 0.46 0.67
CA TYR A 114 3.55 1.03 -0.47
C TYR A 114 3.23 2.51 -0.65
N GLY A 115 1.98 2.92 -0.41
CA GLY A 115 1.59 4.33 -0.46
C GLY A 115 2.37 5.17 0.54
N GLN A 116 2.54 4.69 1.76
CA GLN A 116 3.41 5.35 2.75
C GLN A 116 4.86 5.44 2.24
N LEU A 117 5.45 4.32 1.84
CA LEU A 117 6.86 4.27 1.41
C LEU A 117 7.13 5.15 0.18
N ILE A 118 6.20 5.19 -0.78
CA ILE A 118 6.30 6.05 -1.96
C ILE A 118 6.31 7.53 -1.55
N LEU A 119 5.45 7.94 -0.62
CA LEU A 119 5.41 9.33 -0.14
C LEU A 119 6.65 9.72 0.68
N GLU A 120 7.15 8.80 1.52
CA GLU A 120 8.40 8.99 2.25
C GLU A 120 9.59 9.18 1.29
N GLN A 121 9.69 8.32 0.27
CA GLN A 121 10.75 8.42 -0.74
C GLN A 121 10.59 9.66 -1.63
N ALA A 122 9.36 9.99 -2.04
CA ALA A 122 9.08 11.18 -2.84
C ALA A 122 9.50 12.47 -2.13
N LYS A 123 9.40 12.51 -0.79
CA LYS A 123 9.90 13.63 0.01
C LYS A 123 11.42 13.74 0.00
N ILE A 124 12.13 12.61 0.08
CA ILE A 124 13.59 12.55 0.04
C ILE A 124 14.10 13.05 -1.32
N ASP A 125 13.51 12.54 -2.40
CA ASP A 125 13.93 12.83 -3.77
C ASP A 125 13.38 14.16 -4.30
N LYS A 126 12.46 14.80 -3.56
CA LYS A 126 11.69 15.98 -3.99
C LYS A 126 11.00 15.74 -5.34
N LEU A 127 10.36 14.58 -5.45
CA LEU A 127 9.67 14.16 -6.66
C LEU A 127 8.56 15.14 -7.04
N ASP A 128 8.35 15.35 -8.35
CA ASP A 128 7.28 16.20 -8.85
C ASP A 128 5.91 15.69 -8.36
N LYS A 129 5.13 16.63 -7.81
CA LYS A 129 3.78 16.39 -7.29
C LYS A 129 2.85 15.80 -8.33
N ASP A 130 3.04 16.12 -9.61
CA ASP A 130 2.22 15.60 -10.70
C ASP A 130 2.47 14.10 -10.90
N VAL A 131 3.72 13.65 -10.78
CA VAL A 131 4.08 12.22 -10.82
C VAL A 131 3.49 11.49 -9.62
N ILE A 132 3.61 12.07 -8.41
CA ILE A 132 3.03 11.49 -7.19
C ILE A 132 1.51 11.35 -7.37
N ASN A 133 0.82 12.40 -7.77
CA ASN A 133 -0.63 12.37 -7.94
C ASN A 133 -1.07 11.38 -9.04
N GLN A 134 -0.25 11.16 -10.07
CA GLN A 134 -0.49 10.16 -11.12
C GLN A 134 -0.27 8.72 -10.64
N ILE A 135 0.67 8.48 -9.73
CA ILE A 135 0.83 7.17 -9.07
C ILE A 135 -0.42 6.85 -8.25
N PHE A 136 -0.89 7.81 -7.45
CA PHE A 136 -2.06 7.60 -6.61
C PHE A 136 -3.37 7.43 -7.39
N ASP A 137 -3.46 7.90 -8.64
CA ASP A 137 -4.60 7.61 -9.53
C ASP A 137 -4.83 6.10 -9.70
N PHE A 138 -3.79 5.32 -10.02
CA PHE A 138 -3.96 3.87 -10.16
C PHE A 138 -4.09 3.15 -8.82
N MET A 139 -3.42 3.63 -7.76
CA MET A 139 -3.54 3.02 -6.43
C MET A 139 -4.98 3.09 -5.90
N VAL A 140 -5.68 4.20 -6.12
CA VAL A 140 -7.11 4.34 -5.77
C VAL A 140 -7.97 3.32 -6.53
N ARG A 141 -7.73 3.15 -7.84
CA ARG A 141 -8.46 2.20 -8.68
C ARG A 141 -8.22 0.76 -8.27
N ASP A 142 -6.96 0.39 -8.01
CA ASP A 142 -6.61 -0.94 -7.54
C ASP A 142 -7.24 -1.25 -6.18
N PHE A 143 -7.24 -0.27 -5.26
CA PHE A 143 -7.88 -0.42 -3.96
C PHE A 143 -9.40 -0.62 -4.07
N SER A 144 -10.06 0.13 -4.97
CA SER A 144 -11.49 -0.06 -5.29
C SER A 144 -11.78 -1.43 -5.92
N ARG A 145 -10.89 -1.92 -6.80
CA ARG A 145 -11.00 -3.26 -7.40
C ARG A 145 -10.95 -4.34 -6.32
N PHE A 146 -10.00 -4.28 -5.40
CA PHE A 146 -9.89 -5.26 -4.33
C PHE A 146 -11.08 -5.22 -3.36
N ALA A 147 -11.63 -4.02 -3.09
CA ALA A 147 -12.86 -3.90 -2.31
C ALA A 147 -14.05 -4.60 -3.01
N LEU A 148 -14.18 -4.46 -4.33
CA LEU A 148 -15.19 -5.19 -5.11
C LEU A 148 -14.98 -6.72 -5.06
N GLU A 149 -13.74 -7.18 -5.15
CA GLU A 149 -13.42 -8.61 -5.04
C GLU A 149 -13.83 -9.19 -3.68
N ILE A 150 -13.53 -8.50 -2.57
CA ILE A 150 -13.98 -8.88 -1.23
C ILE A 150 -15.51 -8.84 -1.15
N TYR A 151 -16.13 -7.77 -1.66
CA TYR A 151 -17.59 -7.63 -1.68
C TYR A 151 -18.26 -8.84 -2.34
N GLY A 152 -17.68 -9.39 -3.40
CA GLY A 152 -18.23 -10.52 -4.15
C GLY A 152 -18.10 -11.90 -3.49
N LYS A 153 -17.28 -12.07 -2.44
CA LYS A 153 -17.08 -13.42 -1.84
C LYS A 153 -18.30 -13.86 -1.03
N HIS A 154 -18.56 -15.17 -1.02
CA HIS A 154 -19.62 -15.76 -0.19
C HIS A 154 -19.32 -15.68 1.31
N THR A 155 -18.03 -15.68 1.67
CA THR A 155 -17.55 -15.59 3.05
C THR A 155 -17.68 -14.18 3.63
N THR A 156 -17.87 -13.13 2.81
CA THR A 156 -17.98 -11.73 3.26
C THR A 156 -19.32 -11.45 3.94
N ASN A 157 -19.26 -10.94 5.16
CA ASN A 157 -20.43 -10.59 5.96
C ASN A 157 -21.01 -9.21 5.60
N ASP A 158 -22.23 -8.93 6.02
CA ASP A 158 -22.95 -7.70 5.64
C ASP A 158 -22.25 -6.42 6.12
N SER A 159 -21.60 -6.45 7.27
CA SER A 159 -20.84 -5.30 7.78
C SER A 159 -19.65 -5.00 6.88
N GLN A 160 -18.88 -6.02 6.47
CA GLN A 160 -17.78 -5.87 5.51
C GLN A 160 -18.28 -5.42 4.14
N ARG A 161 -19.40 -5.97 3.65
CA ARG A 161 -20.01 -5.56 2.37
C ARG A 161 -20.35 -4.07 2.35
N ALA A 162 -20.83 -3.52 3.47
CA ALA A 162 -21.12 -2.09 3.58
C ALA A 162 -19.86 -1.24 3.35
N TYR A 163 -18.77 -1.54 4.06
CA TYR A 163 -17.48 -0.85 3.87
C TYR A 163 -16.90 -1.06 2.47
N CYS A 164 -16.88 -2.30 1.98
CA CYS A 164 -16.38 -2.59 0.63
C CYS A 164 -17.18 -1.83 -0.43
N LYS A 165 -18.50 -1.67 -0.25
CA LYS A 165 -19.34 -0.87 -1.14
C LYS A 165 -18.95 0.60 -1.13
N GLU A 166 -18.73 1.19 0.03
CA GLU A 166 -18.28 2.58 0.11
C GLU A 166 -16.90 2.75 -0.54
N ILE A 167 -15.96 1.86 -0.25
CA ILE A 167 -14.59 1.91 -0.80
C ILE A 167 -14.62 1.76 -2.33
N MET A 168 -15.33 0.78 -2.89
CA MET A 168 -15.32 0.54 -4.35
C MET A 168 -16.00 1.63 -5.16
N LEU A 169 -16.89 2.42 -4.54
CA LEU A 169 -17.56 3.56 -5.17
C LEU A 169 -16.70 4.84 -5.15
N ILE A 170 -15.59 4.84 -4.42
CA ILE A 170 -14.63 5.94 -4.44
C ILE A 170 -13.82 5.83 -5.74
N LEU A 171 -13.87 6.90 -6.54
CA LEU A 171 -13.17 7.02 -7.81
C LEU A 171 -11.96 7.94 -7.68
N SER A 172 -10.90 7.65 -8.44
CA SER A 172 -9.79 8.58 -8.60
C SER A 172 -10.26 9.87 -9.29
N VAL A 173 -9.55 10.96 -9.04
CA VAL A 173 -9.81 12.27 -9.62
C VAL A 173 -9.09 12.36 -10.96
N PRO A 174 -9.83 12.40 -12.09
CA PRO A 174 -9.21 12.48 -13.40
C PRO A 174 -8.59 13.87 -13.62
N ASP A 175 -7.37 13.89 -14.14
CA ASP A 175 -6.71 15.10 -14.63
C ASP A 175 -5.95 14.77 -15.92
N PRO A 176 -6.61 14.90 -17.10
CA PRO A 176 -5.99 14.61 -18.38
C PRO A 176 -4.80 15.52 -18.70
N THR A 177 -4.79 16.76 -18.19
CA THR A 177 -3.70 17.70 -18.42
C THR A 177 -2.46 17.30 -17.63
N GLN A 178 -2.63 16.92 -16.36
CA GLN A 178 -1.53 16.36 -15.57
C GLN A 178 -1.01 15.06 -16.19
N TYR A 179 -1.90 14.16 -16.64
CA TYR A 179 -1.51 12.91 -17.30
C TYR A 179 -0.62 13.19 -18.52
N GLU A 180 -1.05 14.09 -19.42
CA GLU A 180 -0.29 14.42 -20.63
C GLU A 180 1.05 15.05 -20.28
N LYS A 181 1.09 15.95 -19.28
CA LYS A 181 2.34 16.53 -18.79
C LYS A 181 3.30 15.44 -18.29
N VAL A 182 2.83 14.52 -17.46
CA VAL A 182 3.67 13.41 -16.96
C VAL A 182 4.19 12.56 -18.12
N TRP A 183 3.33 12.26 -19.09
CA TRP A 183 3.69 11.50 -20.27
C TRP A 183 4.79 12.18 -21.10
N GLN A 184 4.62 13.47 -21.41
CA GLN A 184 5.55 14.23 -22.25
C GLN A 184 6.88 14.53 -21.54
N ASP A 185 6.84 14.91 -20.27
CA ASP A 185 8.02 15.42 -19.57
C ASP A 185 8.88 14.30 -18.97
N TYR A 186 8.25 13.19 -18.53
CA TYR A 186 8.94 12.15 -17.76
C TYR A 186 8.99 10.78 -18.44
N VAL A 187 8.02 10.44 -19.29
CA VAL A 187 7.95 9.09 -19.89
C VAL A 187 8.58 9.09 -21.28
N ILE A 188 8.03 9.86 -22.21
CA ILE A 188 8.49 9.86 -23.60
C ILE A 188 9.91 10.44 -23.73
N ALA A 189 10.29 11.36 -22.84
CA ALA A 189 11.64 11.91 -22.76
C ALA A 189 12.72 10.86 -22.47
N LEU A 190 12.37 9.71 -21.88
CA LEU A 190 13.30 8.60 -21.61
C LEU A 190 13.43 7.62 -22.80
N ASN A 191 12.68 7.83 -23.87
CA ASN A 191 12.71 6.94 -25.02
C ASN A 191 14.07 7.00 -25.74
N GLY A 192 14.80 5.88 -25.70
CA GLY A 192 16.14 5.76 -26.30
C GLY A 192 17.31 6.08 -25.36
N GLU A 193 17.03 6.48 -24.11
CA GLU A 193 18.07 6.79 -23.12
C GLU A 193 18.76 5.53 -22.56
N TYR A 194 18.08 4.37 -22.57
CA TYR A 194 18.69 3.13 -22.12
C TYR A 194 19.69 2.59 -23.15
N GLN A 195 20.97 2.54 -22.76
CA GLN A 195 22.01 1.83 -23.48
C GLN A 195 22.62 0.77 -22.55
N MET A 196 22.64 -0.49 -23.01
CA MET A 196 23.41 -1.53 -22.34
C MET A 196 24.88 -1.13 -22.36
N THR A 197 25.56 -1.21 -21.21
CA THR A 197 27.01 -1.05 -21.16
C THR A 197 27.64 -2.23 -21.92
N GLU A 198 28.47 -1.93 -22.94
CA GLU A 198 29.28 -2.94 -23.65
C GLU A 198 30.36 -3.53 -22.74
#